data_AF-K2FE32-F1
#
_entry.id   AF-K2FE32-F1
#
_cell.length_a   1.000
_cell.length_b   1.000
_cell.length_c   1.000
_cell.angle_alpha   90.00
_cell.angle_beta   90.00
_cell.angle_gamma   90.00
#
_symmetry.space_group_name_H-M   'P 1'
#
loop_
_entity.id
_entity.type
_entity.pdbx_description
1 polymer ?
#
loop_
_entity_poly.entity_id
_entity_poly.type
_entity_poly.pdbx_seq_one_letter_code
_entity_poly.pdbx_strand_id
1 'polypeptide(L)' 'GREEGREEGREEGIEKVARNMLAKGIDVETIASVTGLTEKVIRGFL' A
#
# COMPACT_ATOMS: atom_id res chain seq x y z
N GLY A 1 -5.59 -13.42 18.02
CA GLY A 1 -4.26 -13.75 18.61
C GLY A 1 -3.15 -13.91 17.58
N ARG A 2 -3.09 -15.03 16.83
CA ARG A 2 -2.01 -15.29 15.84
C ARG A 2 -2.39 -15.04 14.38
N GLU A 3 -3.68 -14.95 14.06
CA GLU A 3 -4.17 -14.77 12.70
C GLU A 3 -4.40 -13.29 12.40
N GLU A 4 -5.14 -12.59 13.25
CA GLU A 4 -5.34 -11.12 13.21
C GLU A 4 -4.02 -10.36 13.08
N GLY A 5 -3.02 -10.61 13.94
CA GLY A 5 -1.73 -9.91 13.86
C GLY A 5 -0.90 -10.22 12.60
N ARG A 6 -1.18 -11.33 11.90
CA ARG A 6 -0.54 -11.64 10.59
C ARG A 6 -1.25 -10.90 9.46
N GLU A 7 -2.56 -10.72 9.55
CA GLU A 7 -3.35 -9.96 8.59
C GLU A 7 -3.05 -8.46 8.70
N GLU A 8 -3.10 -7.91 9.92
CA GLU A 8 -2.71 -6.51 10.22
C GLU A 8 -1.29 -6.20 9.73
N GLY A 9 -0.32 -7.07 10.04
CA GLY A 9 1.06 -6.86 9.59
C GLY A 9 1.25 -6.94 8.07
N ARG A 10 0.38 -7.67 7.35
CA ARG A 10 0.39 -7.70 5.89
C ARG A 10 -0.19 -6.40 5.32
N GLU A 11 -1.30 -5.92 5.86
CA GLU A 11 -1.92 -4.66 5.45
C GLU A 11 -0.97 -3.48 5.68
N GLU A 12 -0.38 -3.37 6.88
CA GLU A 12 0.63 -2.35 7.21
C GLU A 12 1.84 -2.41 6.26
N GLY A 13 2.28 -3.63 5.90
CA GLY A 13 3.37 -3.83 4.97
C GLY A 13 3.07 -3.31 3.56
N ILE A 14 1.88 -3.62 3.04
CA ILE A 14 1.43 -3.19 1.71
C ILE A 14 1.29 -1.66 1.66
N GLU A 15 0.67 -1.05 2.67
CA GLU A 15 0.56 0.41 2.73
C GLU A 15 1.93 1.11 2.80
N LYS A 16 2.86 0.58 3.61
CA LYS A 16 4.22 1.12 3.72
C LYS A 16 4.96 1.08 2.39
N VAL A 17 4.81 0.01 1.62
CA VAL A 17 5.40 -0.10 0.28
C VAL A 17 4.80 0.96 -0.65
N ALA A 18 3.47 1.08 -0.70
CA ALA A 18 2.79 2.07 -1.54
C ALA A 18 3.22 3.51 -1.24
N ARG A 19 3.32 3.89 0.05
CA ARG A 19 3.80 5.22 0.48
C ARG A 19 5.24 5.50 0.06
N ASN A 20 6.12 4.49 0.18
CA ASN A 20 7.52 4.63 -0.26
C ASN A 20 7.64 4.78 -1.78
N MET A 21 6.78 4.11 -2.55
CA MET A 21 6.74 4.24 -4.01
C MET A 21 6.26 5.63 -4.43
N LEU A 22 5.20 6.15 -3.80
CA LEU A 22 4.73 7.53 -4.01
C LEU A 22 5.84 8.55 -3.71
N ALA A 23 6.54 8.40 -2.58
CA ALA A 23 7.64 9.28 -2.19
C ALA A 23 8.82 9.25 -3.18
N LYS A 24 8.97 8.16 -3.95
CA LYS A 24 9.96 8.03 -5.04
C LYS A 24 9.46 8.57 -6.39
N GLY A 25 8.25 9.12 -6.44
CA GLY A 25 7.66 9.67 -7.67
C GLY A 25 7.12 8.63 -8.63
N ILE A 26 6.88 7.40 -8.16
CA ILE A 26 6.18 6.39 -8.96
C ILE A 26 4.70 6.80 -9.07
N ASP A 27 4.13 6.66 -10.26
CA ASP A 27 2.74 7.04 -10.52
C ASP A 27 1.74 6.09 -9.84
N VAL A 28 0.54 6.60 -9.60
CA VAL A 28 -0.52 5.91 -8.86
C VAL A 28 -0.99 4.63 -9.55
N GLU A 29 -1.02 4.60 -10.88
CA GLU A 29 -1.45 3.43 -11.66
C GLU A 29 -0.46 2.27 -11.49
N THR A 30 0.84 2.55 -11.60
CA THR A 30 1.90 1.57 -11.36
C THR A 30 1.86 1.04 -9.92
N ILE A 31 1.65 1.91 -8.94
CA ILE A 31 1.55 1.51 -7.53
C ILE A 31 0.35 0.60 -7.31
N ALA A 32 -0.81 0.93 -7.89
CA ALA A 32 -2.01 0.10 -7.81
C ALA A 32 -1.77 -1.31 -8.40
N SER A 33 -1.10 -1.38 -9.55
CA SER A 33 -0.74 -2.65 -10.20
C SER A 33 0.20 -3.52 -9.34
N VAL A 34 1.21 -2.91 -8.71
CA VAL A 34 2.22 -3.64 -7.93
C VAL A 34 1.69 -4.08 -6.56
N THR A 35 0.94 -3.22 -5.88
CA THR A 35 0.52 -3.43 -4.49
C THR A 35 -0.84 -4.10 -4.37
N GLY A 36 -1.65 -4.09 -5.44
CA GLY A 36 -3.05 -4.54 -5.41
C GLY A 36 -3.99 -3.56 -4.70
N LEU A 37 -3.49 -2.40 -4.24
CA LEU A 37 -4.33 -1.35 -3.68
C LEU A 37 -5.10 -0.62 -4.78
N THR A 38 -6.28 -0.12 -4.45
CA THR A 38 -7.02 0.75 -5.37
C THR A 38 -6.38 2.14 -5.43
N GLU A 39 -6.49 2.81 -6.57
CA GLU A 39 -6.04 4.21 -6.69
C GLU A 39 -6.66 5.12 -5.63
N LYS A 40 -7.91 4.85 -5.23
CA LYS A 40 -8.61 5.61 -4.18
C LYS A 40 -7.86 5.55 -2.85
N VAL A 41 -7.39 4.36 -2.46
CA VAL A 41 -6.60 4.16 -1.24
C VAL A 41 -5.28 4.90 -1.35
N ILE A 42 -4.57 4.72 -2.48
CA ILE A 42 -3.25 5.33 -2.72
C ILE A 42 -3.33 6.86 -2.72
N ARG A 43 -4.36 7.44 -3.35
CA ARG A 43 -4.60 8.90 -3.36
C ARG A 43 -4.94 9.45 -1.98
N GLY A 44 -5.43 8.62 -1.06
CA GLY A 44 -5.62 8.98 0.35
C GLY A 44 -4.32 9.11 1.14
N PHE A 45 -3.18 8.71 0.57
CA PHE A 45 -1.85 8.87 1.19
C PHE A 45 -1.16 10.21 0.86
N LEU A 46 -1.70 10.98 -0.09
CA LEU A 46 -1.24 12.31 -0.49
C LEU A 46 -1.82 13.39 0.42
#